data_AF-A0A6F9A9C8-F1
#
_entry.id   AF-A0A6F9A9C8-F1
#
_cell.length_a   1.000
_cell.length_b   1.000
_cell.length_c   1.000
_cell.angle_alpha   90.00
_cell.angle_beta   90.00
_cell.angle_gamma   90.00
#
_symmetry.space_group_name_H-M   'P 1'
#
loop_
_entity.id
_entity.type
_entity.pdbx_description
1 polymer ?
#
loop_
_entity_poly.entity_id
_entity_poly.type
_entity_poly.pdbx_seq_one_letter_code
_entity_poly.pdbx_strand_id
1 'polypeptide(L)'
;MRSIEPLCRWRIIPLALTMALVSMSRASEYEYMSWKSDMYNGGRSYGKPPQCVDIPEDLRLCHNVGYNQMLLPNLLEHETMAEVKQQAGSWVPLVHKSCHPGTQVFLCSLFAPVCLERPIYPCRWLCEAVRDGCTPIMESFGFPWPEMLTCDKFPQDDVCIAMTAPNATEATKPTGYSPICPPCDNEMKTDIILEHMCASEFALEYAPDLMSPPTFGLQPLKVHCKIFTKASFEKLK
;
A
#
# COMPACT_ATOMS: atom_id res chain seq x y z
N MET A 1 -55.58 -69.99 5.13
CA MET A 1 -55.79 -69.05 6.25
C MET A 1 -54.67 -69.25 7.27
N ARG A 2 -54.16 -68.15 7.81
CA ARG A 2 -53.01 -68.04 8.72
C ARG A 2 -53.27 -68.65 10.10
N SER A 3 -52.20 -69.07 10.79
CA SER A 3 -51.81 -68.69 12.19
C SER A 3 -50.84 -69.75 12.75
N ILE A 4 -49.55 -69.48 13.01
CA ILE A 4 -48.86 -68.68 14.06
C ILE A 4 -48.29 -69.60 15.17
N GLU A 5 -46.94 -69.67 15.18
CA GLU A 5 -45.96 -69.94 16.27
C GLU A 5 -45.96 -71.35 16.94
N PRO A 6 -44.85 -71.83 17.56
CA PRO A 6 -43.67 -71.11 18.06
C PRO A 6 -42.30 -71.74 17.70
N LEU A 7 -41.22 -70.97 17.58
CA LEU A 7 -39.86 -71.55 17.59
C LEU A 7 -38.81 -70.56 18.13
N CYS A 8 -39.01 -70.16 19.37
CA CYS A 8 -38.02 -69.49 20.20
C CYS A 8 -37.10 -70.54 20.85
N ARG A 9 -36.13 -71.14 20.14
CA ARG A 9 -35.06 -71.90 20.84
C ARG A 9 -33.76 -72.26 20.11
N TRP A 10 -33.42 -71.75 18.92
CA TRP A 10 -32.18 -72.27 18.29
C TRP A 10 -31.40 -71.35 17.35
N ARG A 11 -31.11 -70.11 17.78
CA ARG A 11 -30.17 -69.23 17.04
C ARG A 11 -29.25 -68.35 17.91
N ILE A 12 -28.79 -68.85 19.08
CA ILE A 12 -27.83 -68.10 19.94
C ILE A 12 -26.41 -68.71 19.90
N ILE A 13 -26.05 -69.44 18.85
CA ILE A 13 -24.71 -70.03 18.70
C ILE A 13 -24.32 -69.97 17.21
N PRO A 14 -24.07 -68.76 16.65
CA PRO A 14 -22.69 -68.45 16.27
C PRO A 14 -22.41 -66.92 16.22
N LEU A 15 -22.67 -66.20 17.31
CA LEU A 15 -22.34 -64.76 17.41
C LEU A 15 -21.17 -64.45 18.36
N ALA A 16 -20.56 -65.48 18.96
CA ALA A 16 -19.48 -65.32 19.95
C ALA A 16 -18.07 -65.61 19.41
N LEU A 17 -17.90 -65.97 18.12
CA LEU A 17 -16.60 -66.29 17.52
C LEU A 17 -16.04 -65.20 16.58
N THR A 18 -16.77 -64.09 16.41
CA THR A 18 -16.27 -62.89 15.72
C THR A 18 -15.61 -61.88 16.67
N MET A 19 -15.54 -62.19 17.97
CA MET A 19 -14.85 -61.40 19.02
C MET A 19 -13.36 -61.79 19.19
N ALA A 20 -12.64 -62.23 18.14
CA ALA A 20 -11.26 -62.68 18.33
C ALA A 20 -10.22 -62.27 17.26
N LEU A 21 -10.56 -61.45 16.26
CA LEU A 21 -9.57 -60.97 15.27
C LEU A 21 -9.60 -59.45 15.00
N VAL A 22 -10.29 -58.65 15.81
CA VAL A 22 -10.29 -57.18 15.69
C VAL A 22 -9.82 -56.51 16.99
N SER A 23 -8.78 -57.06 17.61
CA SER A 23 -8.22 -56.55 18.88
C SER A 23 -6.69 -56.36 18.87
N MET A 24 -6.05 -56.36 17.69
CA MET A 24 -4.64 -55.96 17.56
C MET A 24 -4.44 -54.94 16.44
N SER A 25 -4.98 -53.75 16.63
CA SER A 25 -4.57 -52.54 15.90
C SER A 25 -4.85 -51.32 16.77
N ARG A 26 -4.05 -51.13 17.83
CA ARG A 26 -3.83 -49.79 18.39
C ARG A 26 -2.97 -49.01 17.39
N ALA A 27 -3.62 -48.51 16.34
CA ALA A 27 -3.10 -47.39 15.58
C ALA A 27 -3.39 -46.13 16.42
N SER A 28 -2.32 -45.45 16.78
CA SER A 28 -2.26 -44.16 17.46
C SER A 28 -3.45 -43.24 17.13
N GLU A 29 -4.07 -42.63 18.15
CA GLU A 29 -4.86 -41.40 17.98
C GLU A 29 -3.86 -40.24 17.89
N TYR A 30 -3.36 -40.01 16.69
CA TYR A 30 -2.56 -38.85 16.30
C TYR A 30 -3.39 -38.02 15.32
N GLU A 31 -3.38 -36.70 15.52
CA GLU A 31 -3.64 -35.69 14.49
C GLU A 31 -4.96 -35.77 13.71
N TYR A 32 -6.11 -35.59 14.39
CA TYR A 32 -7.37 -35.33 13.67
C TYR A 32 -8.18 -34.11 14.14
N MET A 33 -7.72 -33.32 15.11
CA MET A 33 -8.47 -32.14 15.60
C MET A 33 -7.69 -30.81 15.56
N SER A 34 -6.53 -30.73 14.90
CA SER A 34 -5.78 -29.46 14.75
C SER A 34 -6.00 -28.73 13.41
N TRP A 35 -6.76 -29.30 12.48
CA TRP A 35 -6.81 -28.83 11.07
C TRP A 35 -8.15 -28.17 10.70
N LYS A 36 -8.80 -27.46 11.63
CA LYS A 36 -10.02 -26.70 11.32
C LYS A 36 -9.91 -25.18 11.54
N SER A 37 -8.72 -24.69 11.88
CA SER A 37 -8.46 -23.26 12.07
C SER A 37 -7.91 -22.55 10.83
N ASP A 38 -7.47 -23.29 9.80
CA ASP A 38 -6.65 -22.72 8.70
C ASP A 38 -7.35 -22.65 7.33
N MET A 39 -8.67 -22.83 7.25
CA MET A 39 -9.41 -22.81 5.97
C MET A 39 -10.19 -21.51 5.67
N TYR A 40 -9.71 -20.36 6.17
CA TYR A 40 -10.19 -19.03 5.72
C TYR A 40 -9.10 -18.06 5.24
N ASN A 41 -7.81 -18.43 5.25
CA ASN A 41 -6.76 -17.62 4.62
C ASN A 41 -5.96 -18.48 3.64
N GLY A 42 -6.27 -18.33 2.35
CA GLY A 42 -5.54 -18.98 1.28
C GLY A 42 -4.16 -18.37 1.08
N GLY A 43 -3.13 -19.20 1.09
CA GLY A 43 -1.85 -18.91 0.43
C GLY A 43 -0.61 -18.96 1.32
N ARG A 44 0.23 -19.96 1.07
CA ARG A 44 1.58 -20.19 1.62
C ARG A 44 2.46 -18.93 1.76
N SER A 45 2.96 -18.69 2.95
CA SER A 45 4.39 -18.56 3.26
C SER A 45 4.58 -18.84 4.75
N TYR A 46 5.75 -19.30 5.18
CA TYR A 46 6.12 -19.28 6.60
C TYR A 46 6.26 -17.80 7.01
N GLY A 47 5.14 -17.13 7.24
CA GLY A 47 5.10 -15.70 7.53
C GLY A 47 5.85 -15.45 8.83
N LYS A 48 6.94 -14.67 8.75
CA LYS A 48 7.58 -14.16 9.96
C LYS A 48 6.52 -13.47 10.83
N PRO A 49 6.60 -13.62 12.16
CA PRO A 49 5.69 -12.89 13.03
C PRO A 49 5.84 -11.38 12.75
N PRO A 50 4.74 -10.61 12.87
CA PRO A 50 4.81 -9.16 12.74
C PRO A 50 5.91 -8.61 13.65
N GLN A 51 6.79 -7.80 13.09
CA GLN A 51 7.95 -7.27 13.78
C GLN A 51 7.92 -5.75 13.76
N CYS A 52 8.30 -5.15 14.88
CA CYS A 52 8.51 -3.72 14.96
C CYS A 52 9.93 -3.38 14.55
N VAL A 53 10.05 -2.40 13.67
CA VAL A 53 11.32 -1.89 13.16
C VAL A 53 11.36 -0.37 13.30
N ASP A 54 12.55 0.19 13.49
CA ASP A 54 12.73 1.63 13.55
C ASP A 54 12.46 2.27 12.18
N ILE A 55 11.83 3.44 12.19
CA ILE A 55 11.59 4.25 10.99
C ILE A 55 12.90 4.96 10.65
N PRO A 56 13.55 4.65 9.51
CA PRO A 56 14.83 5.24 9.19
C PRO A 56 14.66 6.66 8.63
N GLU A 57 15.69 7.49 8.77
CA GLU A 57 15.71 8.88 8.28
C GLU A 57 15.50 9.01 6.76
N ASP A 58 15.84 7.95 6.00
CA ASP A 58 15.67 7.89 4.56
C ASP A 58 14.24 7.54 4.12
N LEU A 59 13.35 7.11 5.04
CA LEU A 59 11.91 7.00 4.79
C LEU A 59 11.24 8.38 4.89
N ARG A 60 11.56 9.26 3.94
CA ARG A 60 11.16 10.69 3.91
C ARG A 60 9.68 10.95 4.13
N LEU A 61 8.81 10.03 3.70
CA LEU A 61 7.36 10.17 3.85
C LEU A 61 6.92 10.20 5.32
N CYS A 62 7.52 9.35 6.16
CA CYS A 62 7.02 9.03 7.50
C CYS A 62 8.05 9.19 8.61
N HIS A 63 9.26 9.67 8.31
CA HIS A 63 10.20 10.03 9.35
C HIS A 63 9.70 11.24 10.16
N ASN A 64 9.81 11.16 11.50
CA ASN A 64 9.43 12.22 12.45
C ASN A 64 7.93 12.62 12.42
N VAL A 65 7.03 11.66 12.22
CA VAL A 65 5.56 11.88 12.22
C VAL A 65 4.90 11.68 13.60
N GLY A 66 5.70 11.61 14.67
CA GLY A 66 5.23 11.50 16.06
C GLY A 66 5.45 10.12 16.72
N TYR A 67 6.01 9.16 15.99
CA TYR A 67 6.48 7.86 16.51
C TYR A 67 7.71 7.41 15.71
N ASN A 68 8.49 6.49 16.31
CA ASN A 68 9.79 6.10 15.77
C ASN A 68 9.85 4.64 15.31
N GLN A 69 8.81 3.84 15.58
CA GLN A 69 8.77 2.42 15.24
C GLN A 69 7.50 2.06 14.49
N MET A 70 7.65 1.26 13.43
CA MET A 70 6.56 0.79 12.59
C MET A 70 6.47 -0.73 12.53
N LEU A 71 5.30 -1.25 12.18
CA LEU A 71 5.06 -2.68 12.01
C LEU A 71 5.38 -3.15 10.58
N LEU A 72 6.02 -4.32 10.47
CA LEU A 72 6.15 -5.10 9.24
C LEU A 72 5.56 -6.51 9.41
N PRO A 73 4.88 -7.07 8.38
CA PRO A 73 4.51 -6.41 7.14
C PRO A 73 3.53 -5.25 7.37
N ASN A 74 3.57 -4.22 6.52
CA ASN A 74 2.68 -3.08 6.66
C ASN A 74 1.28 -3.37 6.07
N LEU A 75 0.36 -2.39 6.14
CA LEU A 75 -1.02 -2.55 5.66
C LEU A 75 -1.14 -2.64 4.12
N LEU A 76 -0.01 -2.46 3.42
CA LEU A 76 0.13 -2.64 1.97
C LEU A 76 0.96 -3.90 1.64
N GLU A 77 1.15 -4.79 2.62
CA GLU A 77 1.80 -6.10 2.47
C GLU A 77 3.29 -6.04 2.09
N HIS A 78 3.95 -4.91 2.33
CA HIS A 78 5.41 -4.85 2.20
C HIS A 78 6.06 -5.55 3.38
N GLU A 79 6.98 -6.49 3.11
CA GLU A 79 7.67 -7.27 4.14
C GLU A 79 9.03 -6.67 4.50
N THR A 80 9.59 -5.82 3.63
CA THR A 80 10.94 -5.28 3.79
C THR A 80 10.99 -3.75 3.74
N MET A 81 11.96 -3.17 4.44
CA MET A 81 12.20 -1.72 4.39
C MET A 81 12.64 -1.22 3.02
N ALA A 82 13.27 -2.05 2.19
CA ALA A 82 13.62 -1.66 0.83
C ALA A 82 12.36 -1.38 -0.01
N GLU A 83 11.37 -2.28 0.05
CA GLU A 83 10.10 -2.13 -0.66
C GLU A 83 9.30 -0.94 -0.14
N VAL A 84 9.20 -0.78 1.19
CA VAL A 84 8.50 0.35 1.80
C VAL A 84 9.12 1.67 1.35
N LYS A 85 10.45 1.82 1.40
CA LYS A 85 11.12 3.05 0.96
C LYS A 85 10.92 3.33 -0.53
N GLN A 86 11.03 2.29 -1.36
CA GLN A 86 10.84 2.42 -2.80
C GLN A 86 9.43 2.91 -3.14
N GLN A 87 8.40 2.30 -2.58
CA GLN A 87 7.03 2.68 -2.88
C GLN A 87 6.61 3.98 -2.20
N ALA A 88 6.94 4.18 -0.92
CA ALA A 88 6.61 5.39 -0.18
C ALA A 88 7.27 6.64 -0.78
N GLY A 89 8.48 6.51 -1.33
CA GLY A 89 9.19 7.61 -1.98
C GLY A 89 8.40 8.27 -3.09
N SER A 90 7.63 7.50 -3.86
CA SER A 90 6.79 8.00 -4.96
C SER A 90 5.63 8.90 -4.49
N TRP A 91 5.27 8.85 -3.21
CA TRP A 91 4.17 9.64 -2.63
C TRP A 91 4.62 10.98 -2.04
N VAL A 92 5.93 11.16 -1.80
CA VAL A 92 6.49 12.41 -1.24
C VAL A 92 6.11 13.66 -2.06
N PRO A 93 6.15 13.65 -3.41
CA PRO A 93 5.73 14.81 -4.19
C PRO A 93 4.26 15.21 -3.97
N LEU A 94 3.36 14.22 -3.79
CA LEU A 94 1.93 14.49 -3.56
C LEU A 94 1.70 15.17 -2.20
N VAL A 95 2.42 14.72 -1.16
CA VAL A 95 2.38 15.38 0.16
C VAL A 95 2.85 16.83 0.06
N HIS A 96 3.92 17.11 -0.69
CA HIS A 96 4.40 18.48 -0.90
C HIS A 96 3.41 19.36 -1.66
N LYS A 97 2.57 18.80 -2.55
CA LYS A 97 1.48 19.54 -3.19
C LYS A 97 0.39 19.99 -2.22
N SER A 98 0.36 19.46 -1.00
CA SER A 98 -0.51 19.93 0.10
C SER A 98 -1.99 20.00 -0.27
N CYS A 99 -2.46 19.05 -1.10
CA CYS A 99 -3.86 18.94 -1.53
C CYS A 99 -4.83 18.75 -0.35
N HIS A 100 -4.38 18.10 0.72
CA HIS A 100 -5.13 17.93 1.96
C HIS A 100 -4.17 17.89 3.17
N PRO A 101 -4.49 18.50 4.32
CA PRO A 101 -3.63 18.46 5.50
C PRO A 101 -3.40 17.04 6.06
N GLY A 102 -4.33 16.13 5.77
CA GLY A 102 -4.26 14.74 6.21
C GLY A 102 -3.52 13.77 5.32
N THR A 103 -2.99 14.21 4.18
CA THR A 103 -2.36 13.31 3.21
C THR A 103 -1.20 12.55 3.84
N GLN A 104 -0.32 13.22 4.62
CA GLN A 104 0.82 12.55 5.26
C GLN A 104 0.37 11.53 6.31
N VAL A 105 -0.58 11.90 7.17
CA VAL A 105 -1.11 11.00 8.22
C VAL A 105 -1.77 9.78 7.61
N PHE A 106 -2.61 9.98 6.58
CA PHE A 106 -3.27 8.89 5.86
C PHE A 106 -2.25 7.93 5.25
N LEU A 107 -1.28 8.43 4.49
CA LEU A 107 -0.29 7.58 3.84
C LEU A 107 0.61 6.85 4.86
N CYS A 108 1.04 7.53 5.93
CA CYS A 108 1.87 6.90 6.95
C CYS A 108 1.13 5.86 7.79
N SER A 109 -0.19 5.99 7.98
CA SER A 109 -0.98 4.93 8.61
C SER A 109 -0.91 3.60 7.84
N LEU A 110 -0.67 3.66 6.52
CA LEU A 110 -0.60 2.48 5.65
C LEU A 110 0.84 2.00 5.42
N PHE A 111 1.75 2.93 5.08
CA PHE A 111 3.15 2.61 4.79
C PHE A 111 3.98 2.31 6.04
N ALA A 112 3.70 3.00 7.13
CA ALA A 112 4.44 2.94 8.38
C ALA A 112 3.51 2.83 9.60
N PRO A 113 2.61 1.84 9.66
CA PRO A 113 1.65 1.71 10.77
C PRO A 113 2.37 1.66 12.12
N VAL A 114 1.80 2.29 13.15
CA VAL A 114 2.35 2.32 14.50
C VAL A 114 2.59 0.88 15.00
N CYS A 115 3.75 0.65 15.63
CA CYS A 115 4.07 -0.62 16.28
C CYS A 115 3.08 -0.94 17.42
N LEU A 116 2.05 -1.73 17.12
CA LEU A 116 1.02 -2.22 18.05
C LEU A 116 0.75 -3.70 17.76
N GLU A 117 0.16 -4.43 18.73
CA GLU A 117 -0.19 -5.84 18.56
C GLU A 117 -1.17 -6.09 17.41
N ARG A 118 -2.06 -5.12 17.17
CA ARG A 118 -3.00 -5.11 16.05
C ARG A 118 -2.88 -3.79 15.30
N PRO A 119 -2.73 -3.81 13.97
CA PRO A 119 -2.66 -2.58 13.20
C PRO A 119 -4.01 -1.85 13.24
N ILE A 120 -3.97 -0.53 13.30
CA ILE A 120 -5.14 0.35 13.26
C ILE A 120 -5.20 1.00 11.87
N TYR A 121 -6.32 0.82 11.16
CA TYR A 121 -6.53 1.41 9.85
C TYR A 121 -6.90 2.90 9.94
N PRO A 122 -6.65 3.71 8.90
CA PRO A 122 -7.23 5.04 8.82
C PRO A 122 -8.75 4.96 8.72
N CYS A 123 -9.46 5.98 9.23
CA CYS A 123 -10.90 6.05 9.08
C CYS A 123 -11.28 6.28 7.60
N ARG A 124 -12.41 5.72 7.16
CA ARG A 124 -12.93 5.89 5.80
C ARG A 124 -13.06 7.35 5.39
N TRP A 125 -13.63 8.18 6.26
CA TRP A 125 -13.82 9.61 5.98
C TRP A 125 -12.49 10.34 5.73
N LEU A 126 -11.41 9.93 6.39
CA LEU A 126 -10.08 10.52 6.20
C LEU A 126 -9.53 10.15 4.82
N CYS A 127 -9.71 8.89 4.40
CA CYS A 127 -9.37 8.47 3.05
C CYS A 127 -10.14 9.26 2.00
N GLU A 128 -11.46 9.40 2.16
CA GLU A 128 -12.33 10.10 1.20
C GLU A 128 -11.93 11.57 1.08
N ALA A 129 -11.70 12.26 2.21
CA ALA A 129 -11.27 13.65 2.20
C ALA A 129 -9.91 13.84 1.50
N VAL A 130 -8.93 12.95 1.75
CA VAL A 130 -7.63 12.98 1.08
C VAL A 130 -7.76 12.66 -0.40
N ARG A 131 -8.53 11.63 -0.77
CA ARG A 131 -8.81 11.26 -2.15
C ARG A 131 -9.42 12.44 -2.90
N ASP A 132 -10.47 13.04 -2.37
CA ASP A 132 -11.21 14.10 -3.06
C ASP A 132 -10.34 15.36 -3.24
N GLY A 133 -9.48 15.69 -2.27
CA GLY A 133 -8.52 16.78 -2.41
C GLY A 133 -7.37 16.49 -3.38
N CYS A 134 -6.87 15.26 -3.42
CA CYS A 134 -5.63 14.91 -4.10
C CYS A 134 -5.82 14.30 -5.49
N THR A 135 -6.95 13.66 -5.78
CA THR A 135 -7.26 13.06 -7.09
C THR A 135 -7.10 14.05 -8.24
N PRO A 136 -7.62 15.31 -8.19
CA PRO A 136 -7.45 16.26 -9.28
C PRO A 136 -5.97 16.58 -9.58
N ILE A 137 -5.13 16.58 -8.54
CA ILE A 137 -3.68 16.76 -8.69
C ILE A 137 -3.08 15.55 -9.38
N MET A 138 -3.39 14.33 -8.91
CA MET A 138 -2.84 13.10 -9.49
C MET A 138 -3.25 12.93 -10.95
N GLU A 139 -4.52 13.15 -11.28
CA GLU A 139 -5.05 13.02 -12.64
C GLU A 139 -4.41 14.00 -13.60
N SER A 140 -4.07 15.21 -13.14
CA SER A 140 -3.35 16.21 -13.96
C SER A 140 -1.96 15.75 -14.41
N PHE A 141 -1.35 14.81 -13.69
CA PHE A 141 -0.09 14.15 -14.05
C PHE A 141 -0.28 12.77 -14.67
N GLY A 142 -1.52 12.38 -14.99
CA GLY A 142 -1.86 11.10 -15.61
C GLY A 142 -1.90 9.91 -14.66
N PHE A 143 -2.01 10.14 -13.35
CA PHE A 143 -2.10 9.08 -12.34
C PHE A 143 -3.50 9.03 -11.74
N PRO A 144 -4.26 7.93 -11.90
CA PRO A 144 -5.53 7.78 -11.21
C PRO A 144 -5.30 7.45 -9.73
N TRP A 145 -6.35 7.64 -8.91
CA TRP A 145 -6.34 7.16 -7.52
C TRP A 145 -6.20 5.62 -7.49
N PRO A 146 -5.18 5.05 -6.83
CA PRO A 146 -4.88 3.63 -6.95
C PRO A 146 -5.82 2.76 -6.12
N GLU A 147 -6.07 1.54 -6.62
CA GLU A 147 -6.99 0.58 -5.99
C GLU A 147 -6.57 0.18 -4.55
N MET A 148 -5.26 0.16 -4.28
CA MET A 148 -4.73 -0.12 -2.94
C MET A 148 -5.17 0.90 -1.88
N LEU A 149 -5.60 2.09 -2.31
CA LEU A 149 -6.08 3.18 -1.45
C LEU A 149 -7.60 3.40 -1.58
N THR A 150 -8.34 2.43 -2.09
CA THR A 150 -9.81 2.54 -2.21
C THR A 150 -10.45 2.64 -0.83
N CYS A 151 -11.24 3.68 -0.59
CA CYS A 151 -11.73 4.01 0.75
C CYS A 151 -12.72 3.01 1.34
N ASP A 152 -13.38 2.20 0.51
CA ASP A 152 -14.29 1.15 0.96
C ASP A 152 -13.58 0.06 1.79
N LYS A 153 -12.26 -0.07 1.65
CA LYS A 153 -11.44 -1.00 2.44
C LYS A 153 -11.25 -0.55 3.89
N PHE A 154 -11.58 0.70 4.21
CA PHE A 154 -11.35 1.28 5.52
C PHE A 154 -12.62 1.32 6.38
N PRO A 155 -12.47 1.17 7.72
CA PRO A 155 -13.59 1.14 8.64
C PRO A 155 -14.31 2.49 8.73
N GLN A 156 -15.61 2.41 8.97
CA GLN A 156 -16.48 3.56 9.22
C GLN A 156 -16.87 3.66 10.70
N ASP A 157 -17.19 2.54 11.34
CA ASP A 157 -17.76 2.49 12.70
C ASP A 157 -16.82 1.87 13.76
N ASP A 158 -15.63 1.41 13.35
CA ASP A 158 -14.61 0.84 14.25
C ASP A 158 -13.55 1.87 14.69
N VAL A 159 -12.72 1.51 15.68
CA VAL A 159 -11.57 2.32 16.09
C VAL A 159 -10.61 2.48 14.92
N CYS A 160 -10.35 3.73 14.53
CA CYS A 160 -9.55 4.06 13.35
C CYS A 160 -8.74 5.35 13.56
N ILE A 161 -7.69 5.52 12.75
CA ILE A 161 -6.84 6.71 12.78
C ILE A 161 -7.56 7.86 12.07
N ALA A 162 -7.76 8.92 12.83
CA ALA A 162 -8.47 10.14 12.44
C ALA A 162 -7.53 11.35 12.57
N MET A 163 -7.84 12.43 11.84
CA MET A 163 -7.27 13.74 12.14
C MET A 163 -8.19 14.53 13.07
N THR A 164 -7.63 15.10 14.14
CA THR A 164 -8.35 15.95 15.09
C THR A 164 -8.43 17.42 14.66
N ALA A 165 -7.92 17.77 13.48
CA ALA A 165 -7.85 19.17 13.05
C ALA A 165 -9.25 19.73 12.74
N PRO A 166 -9.54 21.00 13.09
CA PRO A 166 -10.84 21.64 12.81
C PRO A 166 -11.19 21.70 11.32
N ASN A 167 -10.21 21.53 10.43
CA ASN A 167 -10.38 21.52 8.97
C ASN A 167 -10.35 20.11 8.36
N ALA A 168 -10.44 19.04 9.16
CA ALA A 168 -10.26 17.67 8.67
C ALA A 168 -11.34 17.21 7.66
N THR A 169 -12.48 17.89 7.62
CA THR A 169 -13.57 17.63 6.65
C THR A 169 -13.52 18.56 5.43
N GLU A 170 -12.61 19.53 5.40
CA GLU A 170 -12.54 20.52 4.34
C GLU A 170 -11.28 20.29 3.49
N ALA A 171 -11.46 19.94 2.22
CA ALA A 171 -10.40 20.04 1.24
C ALA A 171 -9.81 21.46 1.26
N THR A 172 -8.48 21.60 1.13
CA THR A 172 -7.81 22.89 1.11
C THR A 172 -8.51 23.80 0.10
N LYS A 173 -9.16 24.86 0.59
CA LYS A 173 -9.85 25.82 -0.27
C LYS A 173 -8.86 26.32 -1.32
N PRO A 174 -9.22 26.32 -2.62
CA PRO A 174 -8.31 26.79 -3.66
C PRO A 174 -7.95 28.24 -3.35
N THR A 175 -6.70 28.46 -2.90
CA THR A 175 -6.03 29.74 -3.12
C THR A 175 -6.15 30.00 -4.61
N GLY A 176 -6.48 31.23 -5.06
CA GLY A 176 -6.72 31.53 -6.48
C GLY A 176 -5.58 31.21 -7.46
N TYR A 177 -4.52 30.56 -7.01
CA TYR A 177 -3.45 29.93 -7.78
C TYR A 177 -3.68 28.41 -7.89
N SER A 178 -3.75 27.92 -9.12
CA SER A 178 -3.76 26.49 -9.40
C SER A 178 -2.46 25.84 -8.90
N PRO A 179 -2.51 24.73 -8.15
CA PRO A 179 -1.31 23.95 -7.77
C PRO A 179 -0.67 23.21 -8.96
N ILE A 180 -1.34 23.25 -10.11
CA ILE A 180 -0.93 22.67 -11.39
C ILE A 180 -0.43 23.80 -12.28
N CYS A 181 0.82 23.71 -12.73
CA CYS A 181 1.36 24.62 -13.73
C CYS A 181 0.68 24.34 -15.08
N PRO A 182 0.31 25.38 -15.84
CA PRO A 182 -0.18 25.17 -17.20
C PRO A 182 0.89 24.47 -18.05
N PRO A 183 0.49 23.66 -19.04
CA PRO A 183 1.43 23.06 -19.98
C PRO A 183 2.22 24.16 -20.71
N CYS A 184 3.49 23.86 -21.01
CA CYS A 184 4.33 24.76 -21.80
C CYS A 184 3.84 24.80 -23.25
N ASP A 185 3.64 25.99 -23.82
CA ASP A 185 3.35 26.14 -25.24
C ASP A 185 4.61 25.85 -26.07
N ASN A 186 4.48 24.96 -27.05
CA ASN A 186 5.60 24.54 -27.91
C ASN A 186 6.08 25.63 -28.89
N GLU A 187 5.32 26.73 -29.03
CA GLU A 187 5.63 27.87 -29.90
C GLU A 187 6.12 29.09 -29.10
N MET A 188 7.01 28.88 -28.11
CA MET A 188 7.65 30.00 -27.44
C MET A 188 8.73 30.63 -28.33
N LYS A 189 8.60 31.93 -28.57
CA LYS A 189 9.60 32.73 -29.27
C LYS A 189 10.87 32.85 -28.41
N THR A 190 12.04 32.91 -29.05
CA THR A 190 13.35 32.85 -28.36
C THR A 190 13.59 33.99 -27.37
N ASP A 191 13.00 35.16 -27.59
CA ASP A 191 12.96 36.28 -26.66
C ASP A 191 12.19 35.95 -25.38
N ILE A 192 11.04 35.29 -25.51
CA ILE A 192 10.23 34.81 -24.38
C ILE A 192 10.97 33.71 -23.60
N ILE A 193 11.63 32.78 -24.30
CA ILE A 193 12.48 31.75 -23.67
C ILE A 193 13.60 32.42 -22.87
N LEU A 194 14.28 33.40 -23.46
CA LEU A 194 15.37 34.13 -22.80
C LEU A 194 14.87 34.92 -21.58
N GLU A 195 13.71 35.56 -21.68
CA GLU A 195 13.06 36.26 -20.57
C GLU A 195 12.74 35.31 -19.42
N HIS A 196 12.16 34.14 -19.70
CA HIS A 196 11.91 33.11 -18.70
C HIS A 196 13.20 32.57 -18.08
N MET A 197 14.25 32.37 -18.88
CA MET A 197 15.56 31.95 -18.37
C MET A 197 16.18 33.01 -17.46
N CYS A 198 16.04 34.30 -17.78
CA CYS A 198 16.52 35.41 -16.96
C CYS A 198 15.71 35.60 -15.67
N ALA A 199 14.40 35.32 -15.71
CA ALA A 199 13.52 35.37 -14.55
C ALA A 199 13.70 34.18 -13.59
N SER A 200 14.27 33.07 -14.08
CA SER A 200 14.48 31.85 -13.31
C SER A 200 15.83 31.86 -12.56
N GLU A 201 15.89 31.16 -11.43
CA GLU A 201 17.14 31.00 -10.67
C GLU A 201 18.13 30.05 -11.36
N PHE A 202 17.59 29.10 -12.13
CA PHE A 202 18.33 28.13 -12.91
C PHE A 202 17.58 27.77 -14.20
N ALA A 203 18.31 27.26 -15.19
CA ALA A 203 17.79 26.62 -16.38
C ALA A 203 18.35 25.20 -16.50
N LEU A 204 17.54 24.26 -16.95
CA LEU A 204 17.92 22.85 -17.13
C LEU A 204 17.99 22.52 -18.61
N GLU A 205 19.14 22.07 -19.08
CA GLU A 205 19.26 21.43 -20.39
C GLU A 205 19.15 19.92 -20.18
N TYR A 206 18.13 19.32 -20.76
CA TYR A 206 17.95 17.88 -20.76
C TYR A 206 18.37 17.32 -22.12
N ALA A 207 19.31 16.38 -22.12
CA ALA A 207 19.62 15.56 -23.28
C ALA A 207 19.13 14.14 -22.98
N PRO A 208 18.03 13.68 -23.61
CA PRO A 208 17.65 12.27 -23.51
C PRO A 208 18.71 11.45 -24.22
N ASP A 209 19.25 10.43 -23.56
CA ASP A 209 20.06 9.43 -24.27
C ASP A 209 19.14 8.75 -25.29
N LEU A 210 19.45 8.90 -26.58
CA LEU A 210 18.74 8.20 -27.66
C LEU A 210 19.12 6.72 -27.60
N MET A 211 18.65 5.98 -26.58
CA MET A 211 18.84 4.55 -26.50
C MET A 211 17.91 3.88 -27.52
N SER A 212 18.52 3.22 -28.50
CA SER A 212 17.87 2.32 -29.46
C SER A 212 16.81 1.45 -28.78
N PRO A 213 15.67 1.17 -29.44
CA PRO A 213 14.58 0.41 -28.83
C PRO A 213 15.08 -0.99 -28.43
N PRO A 214 14.99 -1.40 -27.15
CA PRO A 214 15.24 -2.78 -26.80
C PRO A 214 14.02 -3.62 -27.19
N THR A 215 14.28 -4.73 -27.86
CA THR A 215 13.39 -5.90 -27.85
C THR A 215 13.09 -6.26 -26.39
N PHE A 216 11.83 -6.08 -25.99
CA PHE A 216 11.24 -6.48 -24.71
C PHE A 216 11.95 -5.98 -23.43
N GLY A 217 11.46 -4.87 -22.89
CA GLY A 217 11.69 -4.44 -21.50
C GLY A 217 11.60 -2.93 -21.32
N LEU A 218 10.83 -2.47 -20.33
CA LEU A 218 10.83 -1.07 -19.89
C LEU A 218 12.17 -0.79 -19.18
N GLN A 219 13.13 -0.17 -19.88
CA GLN A 219 14.33 0.36 -19.25
C GLN A 219 14.08 1.80 -18.77
N PRO A 220 14.63 2.21 -17.61
CA PRO A 220 14.53 3.59 -17.16
C PRO A 220 15.25 4.52 -18.15
N LEU A 221 14.57 5.59 -18.58
CA LEU A 221 15.15 6.62 -19.44
C LEU A 221 16.26 7.34 -18.67
N LYS A 222 17.50 7.24 -19.13
CA LYS A 222 18.61 8.01 -18.56
C LYS A 222 18.60 9.39 -19.20
N VAL A 223 18.42 10.42 -18.37
CA VAL A 223 18.44 11.82 -18.80
C VAL A 223 19.68 12.48 -18.23
N HIS A 224 20.53 13.01 -19.11
CA HIS A 224 21.61 13.87 -18.71
C HIS A 224 21.06 15.29 -18.53
N CYS A 225 21.04 15.77 -17.28
CA CYS A 225 20.56 17.10 -16.94
C CYS A 225 21.75 18.01 -16.60
N LYS A 226 21.95 19.07 -17.38
CA LYS A 226 22.89 20.14 -17.05
C LYS A 226 22.14 21.30 -16.41
N ILE A 227 22.64 21.79 -15.29
CA ILE A 227 22.06 22.91 -14.55
C ILE A 227 22.85 24.18 -14.88
N PHE A 228 22.19 25.17 -15.47
CA PHE A 228 22.72 26.51 -15.67
C PHE A 228 22.18 27.40 -14.57
N THR A 229 23.05 28.01 -13.78
CA THR A 229 22.63 28.96 -12.74
C THR A 229 22.75 30.39 -13.27
N LYS A 230 22.10 31.35 -12.62
CA LYS A 230 22.26 32.78 -12.95
C LYS A 230 23.73 33.22 -13.03
N ALA A 231 24.59 32.70 -12.14
CA ALA A 231 26.04 32.95 -12.15
C ALA A 231 26.77 32.34 -13.36
N SER A 232 26.22 31.29 -13.98
CA SER A 232 26.75 30.68 -15.21
C SER A 232 26.50 31.56 -16.44
N PHE A 233 25.41 32.32 -16.46
CA PHE A 233 25.07 33.22 -17.57
C PHE A 233 25.90 34.52 -17.54
N GLU A 234 26.26 35.02 -16.37
CA GLU A 234 27.12 36.20 -16.24
C GLU A 234 28.56 35.96 -16.75
N LYS A 235 29.03 34.71 -16.75
CA LYS A 235 30.34 34.32 -17.31
C LYS A 235 30.36 34.17 -18.83
N LEU A 236 29.21 34.20 -19.49
CA LEU A 236 29.06 34.08 -20.95
C LEU A 236 28.94 35.44 -21.66
N LYS A 237 29.01 36.54 -20.91
CA LYS A 237 28.96 37.92 -21.39
C LYS A 237 30.35 38.54 -21.36
#